data_AF-A0A1Q9W4J2-F1
#
_entry.id   AF-A0A1Q9W4J2-F1
#
_cell.length_a   1.000
_cell.length_b   1.000
_cell.length_c   1.000
_cell.angle_alpha   90.00
_cell.angle_beta   90.00
_cell.angle_gamma   90.00
#
_symmetry.space_group_name_H-M   'P 1'
#
loop_
_entity.id
_entity.type
_entity.pdbx_description
1 polymer ?
#
loop_
_entity_poly.entity_id
_entity_poly.type
_entity_poly.pdbx_seq_one_letter_code
_entity_poly.pdbx_strand_id
1 'polypeptide(L)'
;MAWARRYDGYKRLGGSPSALVKVLDPLVEEIAASGKIPEWAGVDLLRGLAFWRVRVAANREAPEYALDDDLFLATVDAVHKHPNARPADRPPL
;
A
#
# COMPACT_ATOMS: atom_id res chain seq x y z
N MET A 1 -4.60 -6.95 -7.60
CA MET A 1 -3.14 -6.79 -7.87
C MET A 1 -2.76 -5.81 -8.99
N ALA A 2 -3.38 -5.85 -10.17
CA ALA A 2 -3.02 -4.95 -11.29
C ALA A 2 -3.20 -3.46 -10.96
N TRP A 3 -4.24 -3.12 -10.19
CA TRP A 3 -4.48 -1.76 -9.70
C TRP A 3 -3.30 -1.19 -8.87
N ALA A 4 -2.85 -1.92 -7.85
CA ALA A 4 -1.74 -1.48 -7.00
C ALA A 4 -0.44 -1.34 -7.80
N ARG A 5 -0.14 -2.27 -8.73
CA ARG A 5 1.05 -2.19 -9.59
C ARG A 5 1.07 -0.94 -10.47
N ARG A 6 -0.08 -0.50 -10.98
CA ARG A 6 -0.20 0.69 -11.85
C ARG A 6 0.06 2.01 -11.14
N TYR A 7 0.03 2.06 -9.81
CA TYR A 7 0.31 3.28 -9.06
C TYR A 7 1.77 3.74 -9.22
N ASP A 8 2.70 2.79 -9.31
CA ASP A 8 4.16 3.04 -9.36
C ASP A 8 4.64 3.93 -8.19
N GLY A 9 4.69 3.34 -6.99
CA GLY A 9 5.13 4.03 -5.78
C GLY A 9 6.59 4.49 -5.85
N TYR A 10 7.43 3.83 -6.66
CA TYR A 10 8.79 4.31 -6.90
C TYR A 10 8.74 5.66 -7.59
N LYS A 11 8.02 5.81 -8.70
CA LYS A 11 7.95 7.10 -9.39
C LYS A 11 7.25 8.18 -8.57
N ARG A 12 6.25 7.82 -7.77
CA ARG A 12 5.39 8.80 -7.08
C ARG A 12 5.87 9.26 -5.72
N LEU A 13 6.59 8.42 -4.97
CA LEU A 13 6.94 8.72 -3.58
C LEU A 13 8.45 8.71 -3.30
N GLY A 14 9.17 7.70 -3.78
CA GLY A 14 10.55 7.45 -3.34
C GLY A 14 11.64 7.64 -4.39
N GLY A 15 11.32 7.65 -5.68
CA GLY A 15 12.28 7.52 -6.78
C GLY A 15 12.98 6.16 -6.88
N SER A 16 13.13 5.41 -5.77
CA SER A 16 13.78 4.11 -5.71
C SER A 16 13.15 3.19 -4.63
N PRO A 17 13.48 1.88 -4.61
CA PRO A 17 12.98 0.97 -3.58
C PRO A 17 13.35 1.37 -2.15
N SER A 18 14.61 1.70 -1.89
CA SER A 18 15.07 2.05 -0.54
C SER A 18 14.48 3.36 -0.04
N ALA A 19 14.29 4.33 -0.93
CA ALA A 19 13.66 5.59 -0.57
C ALA A 19 12.14 5.45 -0.39
N LEU A 20 11.47 4.58 -1.16
CA LEU A 20 10.06 4.28 -0.91
C LEU A 20 9.86 3.65 0.47
N VAL A 21 10.71 2.71 0.87
CA VAL A 21 10.66 2.10 2.21
C VAL A 21 10.74 3.19 3.29
N LYS A 22 11.72 4.10 3.21
CA LYS A 22 11.85 5.22 4.17
C LYS A 22 10.61 6.11 4.27
N VAL A 23 9.89 6.31 3.17
CA VAL A 23 8.63 7.07 3.16
C VAL A 23 7.51 6.29 3.85
N LEU A 24 7.51 4.96 3.70
CA LEU A 24 6.50 4.08 4.29
C LEU A 24 6.79 3.71 5.75
N ASP A 25 8.03 3.82 6.22
CA ASP A 25 8.45 3.36 7.55
C ASP A 25 7.56 3.89 8.68
N PRO A 26 7.22 5.19 8.79
CA PRO A 26 6.36 5.68 9.87
C PRO A 26 4.95 5.05 9.85
N LEU A 27 4.41 4.82 8.66
CA LEU A 27 3.11 4.16 8.49
C LEU A 27 3.18 2.69 8.94
N VAL A 28 4.23 1.99 8.52
CA VAL A 28 4.41 0.56 8.84
C VAL A 28 4.65 0.36 10.34
N GLU A 29 5.45 1.23 10.97
CA GLU A 29 5.70 1.19 12.41
C GLU A 29 4.43 1.39 13.23
N GLU A 30 3.60 2.38 12.87
CA GLU A 30 2.34 2.63 13.59
C GLU A 30 1.32 1.51 13.39
N ILE A 31 1.24 0.95 12.19
CA ILE A 31 0.39 -0.23 11.93
C ILE A 31 0.88 -1.43 12.75
N ALA A 32 2.19 -1.66 12.82
CA ALA A 32 2.75 -2.74 13.62
C ALA A 32 2.49 -2.56 15.13
N ALA A 33 2.53 -1.32 15.62
CA ALA A 33 2.29 -1.00 17.02
C ALA A 33 0.80 -1.07 17.41
N SER A 34 -0.10 -0.63 16.52
CA SER A 34 -1.53 -0.47 16.82
C SER A 34 -2.44 -1.56 16.24
N GLY A 35 -1.95 -2.29 15.25
CA GLY A 35 -2.74 -3.23 14.43
C GLY A 35 -3.77 -2.55 13.52
N LYS A 36 -3.69 -1.22 13.32
CA LYS A 36 -4.70 -0.45 12.58
C LYS A 36 -4.06 0.46 11.54
N ILE A 37 -4.80 0.74 10.46
CA ILE A 37 -4.44 1.81 9.52
C ILE A 37 -4.66 3.15 10.23
N PRO A 38 -3.64 4.01 10.35
CA PRO A 38 -3.78 5.26 11.07
C PRO A 38 -4.57 6.30 10.27
N GLU A 39 -5.35 7.13 10.97
CA GLU A 39 -6.27 8.10 10.35
C GLU A 39 -5.56 9.20 9.56
N TRP A 40 -4.29 9.49 9.89
CA TRP A 40 -3.48 10.47 9.18
C TRP A 40 -2.95 9.94 7.84
N ALA A 41 -3.05 8.64 7.56
CA ALA A 41 -2.52 8.04 6.34
C ALA A 41 -3.28 8.53 5.10
N GLY A 42 -2.64 9.43 4.35
CA GLY A 42 -3.20 9.92 3.09
C GLY A 42 -3.27 8.85 2.00
N VAL A 43 -4.15 9.09 1.01
CA VAL A 43 -4.39 8.18 -0.12
C VAL A 43 -3.12 7.75 -0.82
N ASP A 44 -2.20 8.67 -1.14
CA ASP A 44 -0.96 8.33 -1.84
C ASP A 44 -0.04 7.43 -1.01
N LEU A 45 -0.01 7.59 0.31
CA LEU A 45 0.78 6.75 1.20
C LEU A 45 0.21 5.34 1.27
N LEU A 46 -1.11 5.21 1.39
CA LEU A 46 -1.82 3.93 1.36
C LEU A 46 -1.65 3.22 0.01
N ARG A 47 -1.75 3.95 -1.11
CA ARG A 47 -1.47 3.39 -2.45
C ARG A 47 -0.01 2.99 -2.62
N GLY A 48 0.91 3.73 -2.02
CA GLY A 48 2.33 3.39 -1.93
C GLY A 48 2.56 2.08 -1.19
N LEU A 49 1.92 1.90 -0.03
CA LEU A 49 1.96 0.67 0.74
C LEU A 49 1.40 -0.51 -0.07
N ALA A 50 0.22 -0.35 -0.67
CA ALA A 50 -0.38 -1.39 -1.52
C ALA A 50 0.54 -1.79 -2.69
N PHE A 51 1.17 -0.81 -3.34
CA PHE A 51 2.16 -1.05 -4.39
C PHE A 51 3.37 -1.84 -3.86
N TRP A 52 3.96 -1.40 -2.75
CA TRP A 52 5.13 -2.03 -2.14
C TRP A 52 4.86 -3.49 -1.76
N ARG A 53 3.70 -3.75 -1.15
CA ARG A 53 3.25 -5.10 -0.78
C ARG A 53 3.19 -6.03 -1.98
N VAL A 54 2.62 -5.57 -3.11
CA VAL A 54 2.59 -6.35 -4.35
C VAL A 54 3.98 -6.58 -4.94
N ARG A 55 4.90 -5.61 -4.81
CA ARG A 55 6.28 -5.78 -5.26
C ARG A 55 7.05 -6.81 -4.43
N VAL A 56 6.90 -6.78 -3.11
CA VAL A 56 7.55 -7.75 -2.21
C VAL A 56 7.00 -9.15 -2.44
N ALA A 57 5.68 -9.29 -2.58
CA ALA A 57 5.03 -10.57 -2.88
C ALA A 57 5.56 -11.20 -4.17
N ALA A 58 5.71 -10.41 -5.24
CA ALA A 58 6.24 -10.87 -6.52
C ALA A 58 7.68 -11.40 -6.45
N ASN A 59 8.47 -10.95 -5.46
CA ASN A 59 9.85 -11.38 -5.28
C ASN A 59 10.00 -12.63 -4.38
N ARG A 60 8.93 -13.12 -3.74
CA ARG A 60 8.99 -14.18 -2.72
C ARG A 60 8.70 -15.60 -3.23
N GLU A 61 8.74 -15.84 -4.55
CA GLU A 61 8.41 -17.13 -5.21
C GLU A 61 6.99 -17.69 -4.92
N ALA A 62 6.21 -17.09 -4.01
CA ALA A 62 4.81 -17.43 -3.71
C ALA A 62 3.91 -16.16 -3.69
N PRO A 63 3.67 -15.53 -4.87
CA PRO A 63 2.99 -14.24 -4.98
C PRO A 63 1.49 -14.27 -4.64
N GLU A 64 0.84 -15.43 -4.74
CA GLU A 64 -0.61 -15.59 -4.51
C GLU A 64 -0.96 -15.50 -3.02
N TYR A 65 -0.26 -16.24 -2.15
CA TYR A 65 -0.49 -16.23 -0.70
C TYR A 65 0.04 -14.98 0.01
N ALA A 66 1.02 -14.29 -0.57
CA ALA A 66 1.63 -13.12 0.03
C ALA A 66 0.72 -11.88 0.06
N LEU A 67 -0.44 -11.94 -0.62
CA LEU A 67 -1.40 -10.83 -0.77
C LEU A 67 -2.79 -11.14 -0.22
N ASP A 68 -2.99 -12.34 0.33
CA ASP A 68 -4.06 -12.66 1.30
C ASP A 68 -3.69 -12.22 2.73
N ASP A 69 -2.65 -11.38 2.86
CA ASP A 69 -2.27 -10.75 4.13
C ASP A 69 -3.34 -9.71 4.52
N ASP A 70 -3.87 -9.85 5.73
CA ASP A 70 -4.82 -8.93 6.37
C ASP A 70 -4.42 -7.46 6.20
N LEU A 71 -3.11 -7.16 6.22
CA LEU A 71 -2.60 -5.80 6.01
C LEU A 71 -2.90 -5.28 4.61
N PHE A 72 -2.76 -6.11 3.58
CA PHE A 72 -3.06 -5.69 2.21
C PHE A 72 -4.57 -5.42 2.06
N LEU A 73 -5.41 -6.30 2.60
CA LEU A 73 -6.86 -6.14 2.59
C LEU A 73 -7.30 -4.88 3.35
N ALA A 74 -6.75 -4.66 4.55
CA ALA A 74 -7.00 -3.46 5.35
C ALA A 74 -6.57 -2.19 4.61
N THR A 75 -5.43 -2.22 3.90
CA THR A 75 -4.95 -1.08 3.11
C THR A 75 -5.89 -0.80 1.93
N VAL A 76 -6.35 -1.83 1.23
CA VAL A 76 -7.30 -1.71 0.10
C VAL A 76 -8.62 -1.13 0.57
N ASP A 77 -9.15 -1.63 1.70
CA ASP A 77 -10.37 -1.12 2.32
C ASP A 77 -10.22 0.34 2.76
N ALA A 78 -9.08 0.69 3.38
CA ALA A 78 -8.78 2.06 3.77
C ALA A 78 -8.76 3.00 2.57
N VAL A 79 -8.11 2.63 1.46
CA VAL A 79 -8.14 3.44 0.22
C VAL A 79 -9.56 3.59 -0.32
N HIS A 80 -10.35 2.52 -0.30
CA HIS A 80 -11.72 2.55 -0.80
C HIS A 80 -12.60 3.54 0.00
N LYS A 81 -12.45 3.55 1.33
CA LYS A 81 -13.22 4.38 2.27
C LYS A 81 -12.66 5.79 2.46
N HIS A 82 -11.44 6.06 2.05
CA HIS A 82 -10.77 7.33 2.34
C HIS A 82 -11.54 8.52 1.73
N PRO A 83 -11.85 9.60 2.49
CA PRO A 83 -12.70 10.71 2.03
C PRO A 83 -12.11 11.45 0.83
N ASN A 84 -10.78 11.58 0.78
CA ASN A 84 -10.07 12.21 -0.34
C ASN A 84 -9.75 11.28 -1.52
N ALA A 85 -10.17 10.00 -1.50
CA ALA A 85 -9.90 9.08 -2.60
C ALA A 85 -10.77 9.40 -3.81
N ARG A 86 -10.12 9.64 -4.95
CA ARG A 86 -10.79 9.84 -6.24
C ARG A 86 -11.23 8.48 -6.79
N PRO A 87 -12.19 8.44 -7.73
CA PRO A 87 -12.59 7.19 -8.38
C PRO A 87 -11.42 6.40 -8.98
N ALA A 88 -10.42 7.07 -9.54
CA ALA A 88 -9.22 6.44 -10.10
C ALA A 88 -8.23 5.91 -9.05
N ASP A 89 -8.37 6.34 -7.79
CA ASP A 89 -7.59 5.82 -6.67
C ASP A 89 -8.15 4.51 -6.17
N ARG A 90 -9.45 4.28 -6.30
CA ARG A 90 -10.11 3.11 -5.72
C ARG A 90 -9.73 1.82 -6.45
N PRO A 91 -9.60 0.70 -5.71
CA PRO A 91 -9.46 -0.61 -6.31
C PRO A 91 -10.69 -0.93 -7.19
N PRO A 92 -10.52 -1.63 -8.32
CA PRO A 92 -11.67 -2.15 -9.08
C PRO A 92 -12.43 -3.15 -8.22
N LEU A 93 -13.76 -3.02 -8.21
CA LEU A 93 -14.69 -3.98 -7.62
C LEU A 93 -14.70 -5.29 -8.41
#